data_AF-A0A9P5J7W0-F1
#
_entry.id   AF-A0A9P5J7W0-F1
#
_cell.length_a   1.000
_cell.length_b   1.000
_cell.length_c   1.000
_cell.angle_alpha   90.00
_cell.angle_beta   90.00
_cell.angle_gamma   90.00
#
_symmetry.space_group_name_H-M   'P 1'
#
loop_
_entity.id
_entity.type
_entity.pdbx_description
1 polymer ?
#
loop_
_entity_poly.entity_id
_entity_poly.type
_entity_poly.pdbx_seq_one_letter_code
_entity_poly.pdbx_strand_id
1 'polypeptide(L)'
;LRFGDIPWPIFSNGPFMPADITPQTVGAFLLSPFHSVDKSTKERLRSALIQWHPDKFESRWLGMVVDSEKALVAEGVGAVARAINDLLA
;
A
#
# COMPACT_ATOMS: atom_id res chain seq x y z
N LEU A 1 5.15 6.03 -14.64
CA LEU A 1 4.16 5.32 -13.79
C LEU A 1 3.06 6.29 -13.40
N ARG A 2 1.82 5.82 -13.34
CA ARG A 2 0.63 6.51 -12.82
C ARG A 2 0.17 5.82 -11.55
N PHE A 3 -0.79 6.42 -10.84
CA PHE A 3 -1.37 5.84 -9.63
C PHE A 3 -1.91 4.42 -9.86
N GLY A 4 -2.66 4.21 -10.94
CA GLY A 4 -3.22 2.89 -11.28
C GLY A 4 -2.19 1.84 -11.69
N ASP A 5 -0.94 2.23 -11.99
CA ASP A 5 0.14 1.28 -12.34
C ASP A 5 0.79 0.68 -11.08
N ILE A 6 0.56 1.28 -9.91
CA ILE A 6 1.15 0.82 -8.65
C ILE A 6 0.33 -0.37 -8.14
N PRO A 7 0.97 -1.50 -7.78
CA PRO A 7 0.28 -2.67 -7.25
C PRO A 7 -0.07 -2.44 -5.78
N TRP A 8 -1.02 -1.54 -5.53
CA TRP A 8 -1.51 -1.22 -4.19
C TRP A 8 -1.98 -2.50 -3.46
N PRO A 9 -1.76 -2.63 -2.14
CA PRO A 9 -2.07 -3.85 -1.40
C PRO A 9 -3.57 -3.90 -1.06
N ILE A 10 -4.42 -3.80 -2.07
CA ILE A 10 -5.87 -3.90 -2.00
C ILE A 10 -6.36 -4.77 -3.17
N PHE A 11 -7.52 -5.40 -3.05
CA PHE A 11 -8.16 -6.04 -4.20
C PHE A 11 -8.91 -4.98 -5.00
N SER A 12 -8.52 -4.76 -6.26
CA SER A 12 -9.17 -3.79 -7.14
C SER A 12 -9.63 -4.43 -8.46
N ASN A 13 -10.87 -4.13 -8.85
CA ASN A 13 -11.50 -4.56 -10.10
C ASN A 13 -11.91 -3.35 -10.98
N GLY A 14 -11.25 -2.20 -10.85
CA GLY A 14 -11.59 -0.97 -11.57
C GLY A 14 -10.65 0.19 -11.24
N PRO A 15 -10.95 1.43 -11.69
CA PRO A 15 -10.24 2.62 -11.25
C PRO A 15 -10.53 2.86 -9.76
N PHE A 16 -9.50 3.17 -8.99
CA PHE A 16 -9.60 3.46 -7.57
C PHE A 16 -8.74 4.66 -7.21
N MET A 17 -9.08 5.30 -6.12
CA MET A 17 -8.48 6.53 -5.61
C MET A 17 -7.78 6.25 -4.28
N PRO A 18 -6.90 7.14 -3.80
CA PRO A 18 -6.29 7.00 -2.48
C PRO A 18 -7.30 6.79 -1.34
N ALA A 19 -8.51 7.36 -1.47
CA ALA A 19 -9.60 7.19 -0.50
C ALA A 19 -10.08 5.74 -0.34
N ASP A 20 -9.88 4.89 -1.35
CA ASP A 20 -10.24 3.47 -1.29
C ASP A 20 -9.21 2.64 -0.49
N ILE A 21 -8.06 3.23 -0.16
CA ILE A 21 -7.02 2.62 0.65
C ILE A 21 -7.38 2.84 2.13
N THR A 22 -7.97 1.81 2.72
CA THR A 22 -8.47 1.80 4.10
C THR A 22 -7.87 0.63 4.88
N PRO A 23 -7.87 0.65 6.23
CA PRO A 23 -7.48 -0.52 7.02
C PRO A 23 -8.22 -1.80 6.62
N GLN A 24 -9.49 -1.69 6.25
CA GLN A 24 -10.32 -2.81 5.84
C GLN A 24 -9.88 -3.41 4.50
N THR A 25 -9.68 -2.56 3.47
CA THR A 25 -9.28 -3.03 2.13
C THR A 25 -7.83 -3.54 2.11
N VAL A 26 -6.93 -2.86 2.83
CA VAL A 26 -5.54 -3.30 3.01
C VAL A 26 -5.45 -4.59 3.82
N GLY A 27 -6.22 -4.69 4.90
CA GLY A 27 -6.28 -5.87 5.74
C GLY A 27 -6.80 -7.09 4.98
N ALA A 28 -7.86 -6.93 4.17
CA ALA A 28 -8.38 -8.00 3.33
C ALA A 28 -7.31 -8.61 2.42
N PHE A 29 -6.41 -7.78 1.88
CA PHE A 29 -5.32 -8.22 1.02
C PHE A 29 -4.16 -8.85 1.81
N LEU A 30 -3.55 -8.10 2.74
CA LEU A 30 -2.33 -8.53 3.45
C LEU A 30 -2.58 -9.69 4.43
N LEU A 31 -3.79 -9.80 4.98
CA LEU A 31 -4.17 -10.84 5.92
C LEU A 31 -4.94 -11.98 5.25
N SER A 32 -5.06 -11.96 3.92
CA SER A 32 -5.61 -13.06 3.16
C SER A 32 -4.90 -14.38 3.50
N PRO A 33 -5.64 -15.49 3.63
CA PRO A 33 -5.04 -16.80 3.89
C PRO A 33 -4.10 -17.26 2.77
N PHE A 34 -4.15 -16.62 1.59
CA PHE A 34 -3.30 -16.94 0.44
C PHE A 34 -2.06 -16.03 0.31
N HIS A 35 -1.92 -14.99 1.13
CA HIS A 35 -0.79 -14.06 1.08
C HIS A 35 0.30 -14.47 2.07
N SER A 36 1.52 -14.78 1.62
CA SER A 36 2.66 -15.13 2.49
C SER A 36 2.31 -16.19 3.56
N VAL A 37 1.79 -17.32 3.09
CA VAL A 37 1.22 -18.41 3.91
C VAL A 37 2.13 -18.91 5.03
N ASP A 38 3.45 -18.76 4.85
CA ASP A 38 4.52 -19.15 5.77
C ASP A 38 4.79 -18.15 6.90
N LYS A 39 4.21 -16.94 6.81
CA LYS A 39 4.45 -15.84 7.76
C LYS A 39 3.26 -15.62 8.69
N SER A 40 3.54 -15.23 9.93
CA SER A 40 2.52 -14.75 10.86
C SER A 40 1.91 -13.42 10.39
N THR A 41 0.69 -13.13 10.82
CA THR A 41 0.02 -11.83 10.59
C THR A 41 0.93 -10.64 10.90
N LYS A 42 1.63 -10.69 12.04
CA LYS A 42 2.52 -9.61 12.48
C LYS A 42 3.73 -9.43 11.56
N GLU A 43 4.31 -10.52 11.07
CA GLU A 43 5.43 -10.47 10.12
C GLU A 43 5.00 -9.94 8.76
N ARG A 44 3.81 -10.32 8.27
CA ARG A 44 3.23 -9.79 7.03
C ARG A 44 3.06 -8.29 7.11
N LEU A 45 2.40 -7.80 8.17
CA LEU A 45 2.17 -6.37 8.39
C LEU A 45 3.47 -5.58 8.54
N ARG A 46 4.44 -6.05 9.34
CA ARG A 46 5.75 -5.37 9.46
C ARG A 46 6.52 -5.34 8.15
N SER A 47 6.51 -6.43 7.39
CA SER A 47 7.16 -6.49 6.07
C SER A 47 6.53 -5.48 5.11
N ALA A 48 5.19 -5.44 5.09
CA ALA A 48 4.45 -4.47 4.29
C ALA A 48 4.75 -3.02 4.72
N LEU A 49 4.80 -2.73 6.03
CA LEU A 49 5.12 -1.39 6.53
C LEU A 49 6.49 -0.90 6.04
N ILE A 50 7.49 -1.78 6.03
CA ILE A 50 8.84 -1.45 5.51
C ILE A 50 8.78 -1.17 4.00
N GLN A 51 8.03 -1.97 3.24
CA GLN A 51 7.90 -1.82 1.80
C GLN A 51 7.15 -0.54 1.40
N TRP A 52 6.09 -0.20 2.14
CA TRP A 52 5.18 0.91 1.86
C TRP A 52 5.47 2.16 2.71
N HIS A 53 6.58 2.20 3.43
CA HIS A 53 6.99 3.40 4.16
C HIS A 53 7.21 4.56 3.17
N PRO A 54 6.63 5.76 3.40
CA PRO A 54 6.74 6.90 2.48
C PRO A 54 8.17 7.18 2.04
N ASP A 55 9.10 7.35 2.99
CA ASP A 55 10.51 7.64 2.68
C ASP A 55 11.17 6.58 1.77
N LYS A 56 10.94 5.28 2.03
CA LYS A 56 11.52 4.19 1.24
C LYS A 56 10.86 4.07 -0.13
N PHE A 57 9.55 4.28 -0.20
CA PHE A 57 8.82 4.21 -1.46
C PHE A 57 9.17 5.40 -2.35
N GLU A 58 9.14 6.61 -1.79
CA GLU A 58 9.35 7.85 -2.52
C GLU A 58 10.75 7.95 -3.11
N SER A 59 11.77 7.64 -2.30
CA SER A 59 13.17 7.61 -2.75
C SER A 59 13.42 6.63 -3.90
N ARG A 60 12.64 5.55 -3.99
CA ARG A 60 12.83 4.49 -4.99
C ARG A 60 11.96 4.65 -6.24
N TRP A 61 10.71 5.07 -6.07
CA TRP A 61 9.69 4.96 -7.12
C TRP A 61 9.04 6.28 -7.52
N LEU A 62 8.98 7.28 -6.63
CA LEU A 62 8.26 8.53 -6.93
C LEU A 62 8.90 9.30 -8.10
N GLY A 63 10.22 9.19 -8.27
CA GLY A 63 10.92 9.74 -9.44
C GLY A 63 10.50 9.14 -10.79
N MET A 64 9.90 7.94 -10.79
CA MET A 64 9.41 7.25 -11.99
C MET A 64 7.92 7.53 -12.27
N VAL A 65 7.24 8.21 -11.35
CA VAL A 65 5.84 8.60 -11.49
C VAL A 65 5.75 9.90 -12.30
N VAL A 66 4.77 9.98 -13.21
CA VAL A 66 4.55 11.22 -13.97
C VAL A 66 4.17 12.36 -13.03
N ASP A 67 4.64 13.57 -13.30
CA ASP A 67 4.52 14.69 -12.35
C ASP A 67 3.08 14.96 -11.90
N SER A 68 2.10 14.83 -12.82
CA SER A 68 0.67 15.02 -12.53
C SER A 68 0.10 14.02 -11.52
N GLU A 69 0.74 12.87 -11.33
CA GLU A 69 0.27 11.78 -10.48
C GLU A 69 1.09 11.64 -9.19
N LYS A 70 2.23 12.34 -9.06
CA LYS A 70 3.13 12.21 -7.89
C LYS A 70 2.42 12.49 -6.58
N ALA A 71 1.61 13.54 -6.52
CA ALA A 71 0.85 13.89 -5.31
C ALA A 71 -0.14 12.78 -4.93
N LEU A 72 -0.86 12.23 -5.91
CA LEU A 72 -1.83 11.16 -5.73
C LEU A 72 -1.16 9.87 -5.23
N VAL A 73 0.00 9.54 -5.80
CA VAL A 73 0.81 8.40 -5.37
C VAL A 73 1.34 8.59 -3.95
N ALA A 74 1.90 9.75 -3.61
CA ALA A 74 2.38 10.03 -2.26
C ALA A 74 1.24 9.92 -1.22
N GLU A 75 0.06 10.43 -1.55
CA GLU A 75 -1.15 10.27 -0.72
C GLU A 75 -1.51 8.80 -0.50
N GLY A 76 -1.54 8.00 -1.57
CA GLY A 76 -1.84 6.57 -1.50
C GLY A 76 -0.83 5.79 -0.66
N VAL A 77 0.46 6.06 -0.81
CA VAL A 77 1.52 5.44 0.00
C VAL A 77 1.33 5.77 1.48
N GLY A 78 1.04 7.04 1.78
CA GLY A 78 0.70 7.47 3.15
C GLY A 78 -0.53 6.77 3.70
N ALA A 79 -1.57 6.58 2.88
CA ALA A 79 -2.78 5.85 3.27
C ALA A 79 -2.49 4.38 3.59
N VAL A 80 -1.70 3.69 2.76
CA VAL A 80 -1.27 2.31 3.02
C VAL A 80 -0.49 2.22 4.34
N ALA A 81 0.49 3.10 4.55
CA ALA A 81 1.31 3.08 5.76
C ALA A 81 0.47 3.30 7.03
N ARG A 82 -0.50 4.23 7.00
CA ARG A 82 -1.46 4.43 8.11
C ARG A 82 -2.33 3.19 8.33
N ALA A 83 -2.92 2.65 7.26
CA ALA A 83 -3.75 1.45 7.34
C ALA A 83 -3.01 0.26 7.95
N ILE A 84 -1.73 0.05 7.60
CA ILE A 84 -0.91 -1.02 8.19
C ILE A 84 -0.64 -0.77 9.67
N ASN A 85 -0.36 0.48 10.08
CA ASN A 85 -0.16 0.82 11.48
C ASN A 85 -1.43 0.61 12.32
N ASP A 86 -2.61 0.95 11.77
CA ASP A 86 -3.89 0.72 12.43
C ASP A 86 -4.16 -0.78 12.63
N LEU A 87 -3.75 -1.63 11.68
CA LEU A 87 -3.84 -3.10 11.79
C LEU A 87 -2.81 -3.71 12.74
N LEU A 88 -1.76 -2.97 13.10
CA LEU A 88 -0.73 -3.40 14.05
C LEU A 88 -1.03 -3.00 15.51
N ALA A 89 -1.93 -2.04 15.71
CA ALA A 89 -2.39 -1.57 17.01
C ALA A 89 -3.21 -2.64 17.74
#